data_AF-A0A925LM10-F1
#
_entry.id   AF-A0A925LM10-F1
#
_cell.length_a   1.000
_cell.length_b   1.000
_cell.length_c   1.000
_cell.angle_alpha   90.00
_cell.angle_beta   90.00
_cell.angle_gamma   90.00
#
_symmetry.space_group_name_H-M   'P 1'
#
loop_
_entity.id
_entity.type
_entity.pdbx_description
1 polymer ?
#
loop_
_entity_poly.entity_id
_entity_poly.type
_entity_poly.pdbx_seq_one_letter_code
_entity_poly.pdbx_strand_id
1 'polypeptide(L)'
;MFRFKAESNLLTLILLFLFPLPALAIPAITCHCFTDRSYDAARPAAADPYLLATTQNSFFAGVFKIDKKTIVIKKQQGTSPDDLWIAYWVASKSGTSPESLLQARLKHESWKDVLAALRLDTKTLGDRFANALNAKSSSAHLAETVVDELFVSYKLLGNGELAAMRQAGASSQELIIATVIAARTRQPVRQIYSEVKNRS
;
A
#
# COMPACT_ATOMS: atom_id res chain seq x y z
N MET A 1 -5.81 -64.00 35.73
CA MET A 1 -6.57 -62.89 35.13
C MET A 1 -6.04 -61.59 35.74
N PHE A 2 -5.02 -60.97 35.14
CA PHE A 2 -4.28 -59.83 35.71
C PHE A 2 -4.92 -58.50 35.29
N ARG A 3 -5.44 -57.74 36.27
CA ARG A 3 -5.87 -56.34 36.11
C ARG A 3 -4.64 -55.43 36.25
N PHE A 4 -4.17 -54.84 35.15
CA PHE A 4 -3.10 -53.84 35.18
C PHE A 4 -3.68 -52.41 35.04
N LYS A 5 -3.61 -51.67 36.16
CA LYS A 5 -3.23 -50.25 36.29
C LYS A 5 -3.76 -49.25 35.23
N ALA A 6 -4.99 -48.76 35.42
CA ALA A 6 -5.53 -47.60 34.70
C ALA A 6 -5.02 -46.25 35.25
N GLU A 7 -4.42 -46.21 36.45
CA GLU A 7 -4.06 -44.94 37.12
C GLU A 7 -2.71 -44.37 36.69
N SER A 8 -1.84 -45.18 36.08
CA SER A 8 -0.51 -44.72 35.66
C SER A 8 -0.54 -43.80 34.43
N ASN A 9 -1.59 -43.87 33.61
CA ASN A 9 -1.68 -43.11 32.36
C ASN A 9 -2.23 -41.69 32.58
N LEU A 10 -3.01 -41.46 33.64
CA LEU A 10 -3.59 -40.14 33.91
C LEU A 10 -2.55 -39.17 34.47
N LEU A 11 -1.64 -39.65 35.33
CA LEU A 11 -0.58 -38.83 35.92
C LEU A 11 0.42 -38.33 34.85
N THR A 12 0.75 -39.19 33.87
CA THR A 12 1.61 -38.82 32.73
C THR A 12 0.94 -37.78 31.83
N LEU A 13 -0.38 -37.88 31.63
CA LEU A 13 -1.13 -36.90 30.85
C LEU A 13 -1.19 -35.53 31.53
N ILE A 14 -1.36 -35.49 32.85
CA ILE A 14 -1.37 -34.24 33.63
C ILE A 14 0.03 -33.59 33.64
N LEU A 15 1.10 -34.38 33.75
CA LEU A 15 2.47 -33.85 33.70
C LEU A 15 2.79 -33.20 32.33
N LEU A 16 2.23 -33.70 31.24
CA LEU A 16 2.40 -33.11 29.90
C LEU A 16 1.74 -31.73 29.73
N PHE A 17 0.71 -31.40 30.53
CA PHE A 17 0.06 -30.09 30.49
C PHE A 17 0.68 -29.05 31.43
N LEU A 18 1.58 -29.46 32.33
CA LEU A 18 2.23 -28.57 33.31
C LEU A 18 3.51 -27.90 32.78
N PHE A 19 4.00 -28.30 31.60
CA PHE A 19 5.11 -27.61 30.96
C PHE A 19 4.56 -26.57 29.97
N PRO A 20 4.60 -25.26 30.29
CA PRO A 20 4.36 -24.24 29.29
C PRO A 20 5.47 -24.35 28.25
N LEU A 21 5.18 -24.99 27.12
CA LEU A 21 6.04 -24.90 25.96
C LEU A 21 6.12 -23.41 25.63
N PRO A 22 7.33 -22.82 25.51
CA PRO A 22 7.44 -21.47 25.03
C PRO A 22 6.82 -21.47 23.65
N ALA A 23 5.65 -20.83 23.52
CA ALA A 23 5.16 -20.39 22.23
C ALA A 23 6.20 -19.38 21.75
N LEU A 24 7.19 -19.86 21.00
CA LEU A 24 8.07 -19.01 20.23
C LEU A 24 7.13 -18.23 19.32
N ALA A 25 6.86 -16.98 19.70
CA ALA A 25 6.16 -16.05 18.86
C ALA A 25 7.02 -15.93 17.60
N ILE A 26 6.64 -16.65 16.55
CA ILE A 26 7.18 -16.44 15.22
C ILE A 26 6.91 -14.95 14.97
N PRO A 27 7.95 -14.12 14.81
CA PRO A 27 7.74 -12.70 14.62
C PRO A 27 6.77 -12.54 13.47
N ALA A 28 5.63 -11.90 13.68
CA ALA A 28 4.67 -11.58 12.63
C ALA A 28 5.22 -10.53 11.63
N ILE A 29 6.55 -10.44 11.52
CA ILE A 29 7.32 -9.36 10.92
C ILE A 29 8.48 -9.94 10.09
N THR A 30 8.27 -11.00 9.32
CA THR A 30 9.20 -11.37 8.24
C THR A 30 8.57 -11.01 6.90
N CYS A 31 8.29 -9.73 6.68
CA CYS A 31 8.41 -9.20 5.32
C CYS A 31 9.92 -9.13 5.05
N HIS A 32 10.47 -10.17 4.45
CA HIS A 32 11.86 -10.26 3.97
C HIS A 32 12.22 -9.13 2.99
N CYS A 33 11.24 -8.32 2.58
CA CYS A 33 11.39 -7.15 1.73
C CYS A 33 12.16 -5.98 2.36
N PHE A 34 12.24 -5.87 3.70
CA PHE A 34 12.91 -4.74 4.35
C PHE A 34 13.80 -5.20 5.50
N THR A 35 15.11 -5.00 5.33
CA THR A 35 16.16 -5.30 6.31
C THR A 35 16.18 -4.28 7.45
N ASP A 36 16.13 -2.99 7.12
CA ASP A 36 16.12 -1.90 8.08
C ASP A 36 14.70 -1.34 8.24
N ARG A 37 14.17 -1.40 9.47
CA ARG A 37 12.78 -0.97 9.79
C ARG A 37 12.68 0.04 10.91
N SER A 38 13.80 0.37 11.52
CA SER A 38 13.93 1.36 12.57
C SER A 38 14.94 2.41 12.14
N TYR A 39 14.71 3.64 12.57
CA TYR A 39 15.67 4.71 12.37
C TYR A 39 17.01 4.39 13.04
N ASP A 40 18.09 4.51 12.28
CA ASP A 40 19.47 4.42 12.74
C ASP A 40 20.13 5.78 12.51
N ALA A 41 20.52 6.49 13.57
CA ALA A 41 21.10 7.82 13.44
C ALA A 41 22.41 7.83 12.65
N ALA A 42 23.15 6.71 12.63
CA ALA A 42 24.36 6.57 11.83
C ALA A 42 24.06 6.31 10.35
N ARG A 43 22.86 5.80 10.03
CA ARG A 43 22.40 5.48 8.67
C ARG A 43 20.93 5.88 8.49
N PRO A 44 20.59 7.18 8.56
CA PRO A 44 19.21 7.64 8.67
C PRO A 44 18.33 7.21 7.49
N ALA A 45 18.92 7.13 6.29
CA ALA A 45 18.23 6.73 5.06
C ALA A 45 17.99 5.22 4.92
N ALA A 46 18.59 4.37 5.78
CA ALA A 46 18.46 2.92 5.65
C ALA A 46 17.01 2.44 5.80
N ALA A 47 16.22 3.12 6.63
CA ALA A 47 14.82 2.80 6.86
C ALA A 47 13.86 3.41 5.80
N ASP A 48 14.34 4.26 4.89
CA ASP A 48 13.49 5.00 3.95
C ASP A 48 12.58 4.09 3.11
N PRO A 49 13.06 2.97 2.51
CA PRO A 49 12.19 2.09 1.73
C PRO A 49 11.04 1.52 2.56
N TYR A 50 11.30 1.19 3.83
CA TYR A 50 10.26 0.70 4.74
C TYR A 50 9.27 1.81 5.10
N LEU A 51 9.75 3.01 5.43
CA LEU A 51 8.91 4.15 5.80
C LEU A 51 8.02 4.62 4.65
N LEU A 52 8.57 4.70 3.44
CA LEU A 52 7.83 5.03 2.21
C LEU A 52 6.74 3.99 1.94
N ALA A 53 7.09 2.70 1.99
CA ALA A 53 6.14 1.62 1.73
C ALA A 53 5.04 1.53 2.78
N THR A 54 5.37 1.62 4.07
CA THR A 54 4.38 1.51 5.16
C THR A 54 3.44 2.70 5.20
N THR A 55 3.95 3.90 4.89
CA THR A 55 3.15 5.12 4.82
C THR A 55 2.21 5.08 3.63
N GLN A 56 2.69 4.68 2.45
CA GLN A 56 1.86 4.48 1.26
C GLN A 56 0.77 3.43 1.50
N ASN A 57 1.10 2.27 2.09
CA ASN A 57 0.13 1.23 2.39
C ASN A 57 -0.92 1.70 3.40
N SER A 58 -0.51 2.50 4.39
CA SER A 58 -1.44 3.07 5.38
C SER A 58 -2.38 4.11 4.74
N PHE A 59 -1.86 4.95 3.86
CA PHE A 59 -2.67 5.91 3.10
C PHE A 59 -3.66 5.19 2.18
N PHE A 60 -3.20 4.22 1.39
CA PHE A 60 -4.02 3.37 0.51
C PHE A 60 -5.15 2.69 1.29
N ALA A 61 -4.82 2.04 2.42
CA ALA A 61 -5.80 1.39 3.28
C ALA A 61 -6.86 2.37 3.80
N GLY A 62 -6.44 3.58 4.19
CA GLY A 62 -7.34 4.63 4.66
C GLY A 62 -8.30 5.13 3.59
N VAL A 63 -7.81 5.45 2.39
CA VAL A 63 -8.64 6.02 1.31
C VAL A 63 -9.60 4.99 0.71
N PHE A 64 -9.18 3.72 0.58
CA PHE A 64 -10.01 2.66 0.02
C PHE A 64 -10.73 1.80 1.07
N LYS A 65 -10.58 2.13 2.35
CA LYS A 65 -11.23 1.44 3.49
C LYS A 65 -11.00 -0.08 3.48
N ILE A 66 -9.75 -0.49 3.27
CA ILE A 66 -9.35 -1.91 3.30
C ILE A 66 -8.25 -2.14 4.33
N ASP A 67 -8.06 -3.40 4.71
CA ASP A 67 -6.96 -3.78 5.59
C ASP A 67 -5.60 -3.67 4.88
N LYS A 68 -4.61 -3.11 5.59
CA LYS A 68 -3.22 -3.06 5.11
C LYS A 68 -2.68 -4.45 4.77
N LYS A 69 -3.10 -5.48 5.52
CA LYS A 69 -2.73 -6.88 5.29
C LYS A 69 -3.11 -7.34 3.87
N THR A 70 -4.29 -6.95 3.40
CA THR A 70 -4.76 -7.28 2.04
C THR A 70 -3.85 -6.70 0.97
N ILE A 71 -3.40 -5.46 1.14
CA ILE A 71 -2.47 -4.79 0.22
C ILE A 71 -1.13 -5.53 0.17
N VAL A 72 -0.56 -5.83 1.35
CA VAL A 72 0.72 -6.53 1.47
C VAL A 72 0.67 -7.91 0.83
N ILE A 73 -0.38 -8.69 1.11
CA ILE A 73 -0.57 -10.02 0.52
C ILE A 73 -0.65 -9.94 -1.01
N LYS A 74 -1.43 -9.02 -1.57
CA LYS A 74 -1.55 -8.87 -3.04
C LYS A 74 -0.20 -8.53 -3.68
N LYS A 75 0.59 -7.64 -3.07
CA LYS A 75 1.95 -7.30 -3.53
C LYS A 75 2.88 -8.51 -3.46
N GLN A 76 2.84 -9.28 -2.37
CA GLN A 76 3.62 -10.51 -2.21
C GLN A 76 3.24 -11.60 -3.22
N GLN A 77 1.98 -11.63 -3.65
CA GLN A 77 1.48 -12.51 -4.72
C GLN A 77 1.85 -12.02 -6.13
N GLY A 78 2.63 -10.95 -6.26
CA GLY A 78 3.12 -10.44 -7.53
C GLY A 78 2.19 -9.45 -8.22
N THR A 79 1.12 -8.98 -7.56
CA THR A 79 0.29 -7.92 -8.13
C THR A 79 1.08 -6.61 -8.18
N SER A 80 1.12 -5.98 -9.35
CA SER A 80 1.77 -4.68 -9.54
C SER A 80 1.20 -3.61 -8.58
N PRO A 81 2.04 -2.86 -7.86
CA PRO A 81 1.59 -1.75 -7.01
C PRO A 81 0.80 -0.68 -7.78
N ASP A 82 1.17 -0.41 -9.04
CA ASP A 82 0.49 0.58 -9.88
C ASP A 82 -0.91 0.09 -10.26
N ASP A 83 -1.01 -1.18 -10.65
CA ASP A 83 -2.30 -1.80 -10.99
C ASP A 83 -3.24 -1.87 -9.78
N LEU A 84 -2.70 -1.98 -8.55
CA LEU A 84 -3.51 -1.88 -7.33
C LEU A 84 -4.13 -0.48 -7.17
N TRP A 85 -3.37 0.59 -7.35
CA TRP A 85 -3.92 1.96 -7.30
C TRP A 85 -5.04 2.15 -8.32
N ILE A 86 -4.82 1.70 -9.54
CA ILE A 86 -5.79 1.86 -10.63
C ILE A 86 -7.04 1.01 -10.37
N ALA A 87 -6.88 -0.27 -10.01
CA ALA A 87 -8.01 -1.16 -9.76
C ALA A 87 -8.90 -0.65 -8.63
N TYR A 88 -8.32 -0.22 -7.50
CA TYR A 88 -9.10 0.26 -6.37
C TYR A 88 -9.74 1.63 -6.63
N TRP A 89 -9.07 2.51 -7.37
CA TRP A 89 -9.67 3.76 -7.81
C TRP A 89 -10.88 3.53 -8.70
N VAL A 90 -10.72 2.75 -9.76
CA VAL A 90 -11.81 2.44 -10.70
C VAL A 90 -12.95 1.73 -9.97
N ALA A 91 -12.64 0.80 -9.07
CA ALA A 91 -13.64 0.12 -8.24
C ALA A 91 -14.45 1.11 -7.40
N SER A 92 -13.79 2.08 -6.76
CA SER A 92 -14.43 3.09 -5.93
C SER A 92 -15.40 4.01 -6.69
N LYS A 93 -15.25 4.11 -8.02
CA LYS A 93 -16.06 4.99 -8.89
C LYS A 93 -17.12 4.24 -9.69
N SER A 94 -16.83 3.01 -10.09
CA SER A 94 -17.70 2.21 -10.97
C SER A 94 -18.56 1.18 -10.25
N GLY A 95 -18.23 0.85 -9.00
CA GLY A 95 -18.87 -0.26 -8.26
C GLY A 95 -18.40 -1.65 -8.70
N THR A 96 -17.48 -1.75 -9.68
CA THR A 96 -16.84 -3.04 -10.05
C THR A 96 -15.84 -3.45 -8.97
N SER A 97 -15.71 -4.75 -8.67
CA SER A 97 -14.72 -5.17 -7.66
C SER A 97 -13.27 -4.99 -8.15
N PRO A 98 -12.31 -4.62 -7.27
CA PRO A 98 -10.90 -4.55 -7.61
C PRO A 98 -10.37 -5.88 -8.17
N GLU A 99 -10.83 -7.01 -7.65
CA GLU A 99 -10.45 -8.34 -8.12
C GLU A 99 -10.84 -8.57 -9.58
N SER A 100 -12.06 -8.20 -9.97
CA SER A 100 -12.52 -8.34 -11.36
C SER A 100 -11.67 -7.48 -12.31
N LEU A 101 -11.31 -6.27 -11.88
CA LEU A 101 -10.46 -5.36 -12.64
C LEU A 101 -9.04 -5.91 -12.81
N LEU A 102 -8.43 -6.44 -11.74
CA LEU A 102 -7.10 -7.05 -11.78
C LEU A 102 -7.10 -8.33 -12.64
N GLN A 103 -8.16 -9.14 -12.58
CA GLN A 103 -8.28 -10.32 -13.44
C GLN A 103 -8.45 -9.95 -14.92
N ALA A 104 -9.19 -8.89 -15.21
CA ALA A 104 -9.27 -8.35 -16.57
C ALA A 104 -7.92 -7.81 -17.04
N ARG A 105 -7.16 -7.13 -16.16
CA ARG A 105 -5.81 -6.61 -16.46
C ARG A 105 -4.83 -7.68 -16.94
N LEU A 106 -4.97 -8.93 -16.51
CA LEU A 106 -4.15 -10.06 -16.97
C LEU A 106 -4.40 -10.44 -18.44
N LYS A 107 -5.56 -10.08 -19.00
CA LYS A 107 -5.98 -10.45 -20.37
C LYS A 107 -5.80 -9.33 -21.38
N HIS A 108 -5.42 -8.14 -20.93
CA HIS A 108 -5.34 -6.94 -21.73
C HIS A 108 -3.99 -6.27 -21.51
N GLU A 109 -3.41 -5.67 -22.54
CA GLU A 109 -2.11 -5.03 -22.42
C GLU A 109 -2.19 -3.69 -21.69
N SER A 110 -3.30 -2.97 -21.85
CA SER A 110 -3.51 -1.63 -21.31
C SER A 110 -4.77 -1.53 -20.44
N TRP A 111 -4.75 -0.58 -19.49
CA TRP A 111 -5.93 -0.25 -18.68
C TRP A 111 -7.07 0.34 -19.51
N LYS A 112 -6.78 0.98 -20.65
CA LYS A 112 -7.82 1.48 -21.56
C LYS A 112 -8.65 0.31 -22.10
N ASP A 113 -7.99 -0.77 -22.49
CA ASP A 113 -8.65 -1.96 -23.02
C ASP A 113 -9.43 -2.71 -21.94
N VAL A 114 -8.90 -2.77 -20.71
CA VAL A 114 -9.63 -3.31 -19.55
C VAL A 114 -10.95 -2.57 -19.33
N LEU A 115 -10.91 -1.24 -19.28
CA LEU A 115 -12.11 -0.43 -19.03
C LEU A 115 -13.10 -0.50 -20.20
N ALA A 116 -12.61 -0.56 -21.44
CA ALA A 116 -13.44 -0.73 -22.63
C ALA A 116 -14.13 -2.11 -22.64
N ALA A 117 -13.40 -3.19 -22.32
CA ALA A 117 -13.94 -4.56 -22.27
C ALA A 117 -15.03 -4.71 -21.21
N LEU A 118 -14.87 -4.03 -20.07
CA LEU A 118 -15.86 -4.00 -18.99
C LEU A 118 -16.96 -2.94 -19.19
N ARG A 119 -16.92 -2.18 -20.29
CA ARG A 119 -17.87 -1.11 -20.64
C ARG A 119 -18.02 -0.06 -19.54
N LEU A 120 -16.91 0.29 -18.88
CA LEU A 120 -16.91 1.27 -17.79
C LEU A 120 -16.83 2.70 -18.34
N ASP A 121 -17.67 3.59 -17.81
CA ASP A 121 -17.65 5.01 -18.20
C ASP A 121 -16.46 5.75 -17.58
N THR A 122 -15.48 6.04 -18.42
CA THR A 122 -14.25 6.76 -18.05
C THR A 122 -14.50 8.17 -17.52
N LYS A 123 -15.62 8.81 -17.86
CA LYS A 123 -15.94 10.18 -17.40
C LYS A 123 -16.16 10.27 -15.89
N THR A 124 -16.54 9.16 -15.26
CA THR A 124 -16.77 9.09 -13.81
C THR A 124 -15.49 8.90 -13.00
N LEU A 125 -14.35 8.68 -13.66
CA LEU A 125 -13.08 8.31 -13.04
C LEU A 125 -12.20 9.51 -12.66
N GLY A 126 -12.69 10.74 -12.80
CA GLY A 126 -11.92 11.97 -12.57
C GLY A 126 -11.16 12.44 -13.82
N ASP A 127 -11.07 13.76 -13.98
CA ASP A 127 -10.57 14.38 -15.20
C ASP A 127 -9.09 14.05 -15.46
N ARG A 128 -8.24 14.04 -14.41
CA ARG A 128 -6.80 13.75 -14.58
C ARG A 128 -6.59 12.31 -15.02
N PHE A 129 -7.30 11.38 -14.38
CA PHE A 129 -7.23 9.96 -14.73
C PHE A 129 -7.78 9.70 -16.13
N ALA A 130 -8.94 10.26 -16.47
CA ALA A 130 -9.54 10.12 -17.79
C ALA A 130 -8.63 10.67 -18.91
N ASN A 131 -8.00 11.82 -18.67
CA ASN A 131 -7.04 12.40 -19.62
C ASN A 131 -5.80 11.50 -19.80
N ALA A 132 -5.21 11.01 -18.71
CA ALA A 132 -4.05 10.11 -18.78
C ALA A 132 -4.40 8.78 -19.48
N LEU A 133 -5.60 8.25 -19.24
CA LEU A 133 -6.11 7.06 -19.91
C LEU A 133 -6.28 7.27 -21.41
N ASN A 134 -6.84 8.41 -21.81
CA ASN A 134 -7.02 8.76 -23.22
C ASN A 134 -5.70 8.97 -23.95
N ALA A 135 -4.69 9.50 -23.26
CA ALA A 135 -3.31 9.61 -23.74
C ALA A 135 -2.56 8.27 -23.84
N LYS A 136 -3.20 7.13 -23.50
CA LYS A 136 -2.59 5.79 -23.49
C LYS A 136 -1.35 5.71 -22.59
N SER A 137 -1.42 6.38 -21.45
CA SER A 137 -0.31 6.44 -20.50
C SER A 137 0.00 5.07 -19.88
N SER A 138 1.22 4.91 -19.38
CA SER A 138 1.65 3.71 -18.66
C SER A 138 0.87 3.51 -17.35
N SER A 139 0.87 2.28 -16.80
CA SER A 139 0.29 2.01 -15.47
C SER A 139 0.90 2.91 -14.40
N ALA A 140 2.21 3.18 -14.46
CA ALA A 140 2.89 4.06 -13.50
C ALA A 140 2.30 5.48 -13.51
N HIS A 141 2.12 6.08 -14.69
CA HIS A 141 1.53 7.42 -14.78
C HIS A 141 0.04 7.42 -14.44
N LEU A 142 -0.72 6.38 -14.79
CA LEU A 142 -2.10 6.24 -14.35
C LEU A 142 -2.21 6.15 -12.83
N ALA A 143 -1.38 5.34 -12.17
CA ALA A 143 -1.34 5.25 -10.71
C ALA A 143 -0.93 6.58 -10.06
N GLU A 144 -0.01 7.33 -10.69
CA GLU A 144 0.32 8.70 -10.28
C GLU A 144 -0.92 9.62 -10.33
N THR A 145 -1.67 9.61 -11.43
CA THR A 145 -2.89 10.42 -11.54
C THR A 145 -3.96 10.03 -10.52
N VAL A 146 -4.06 8.75 -10.14
CA VAL A 146 -4.95 8.31 -9.05
C VAL A 146 -4.55 8.97 -7.73
N VAL A 147 -3.26 8.97 -7.40
CA VAL A 147 -2.79 9.60 -6.16
C VAL A 147 -3.05 11.11 -6.20
N ASP A 148 -2.84 11.76 -7.34
CA ASP A 148 -3.12 13.19 -7.51
C ASP A 148 -4.61 13.52 -7.32
N GLU A 149 -5.51 12.71 -7.90
CA GLU A 149 -6.97 12.84 -7.70
C GLU A 149 -7.36 12.68 -6.23
N LEU A 150 -6.75 11.72 -5.51
CA LEU A 150 -6.97 11.55 -4.08
C LEU A 150 -6.50 12.76 -3.28
N PHE A 151 -5.35 13.33 -3.62
CA PHE A 151 -4.82 14.51 -2.94
C PHE A 151 -5.73 15.73 -3.08
N VAL A 152 -6.25 15.96 -4.29
CA VAL A 152 -7.17 17.06 -4.56
C VAL A 152 -8.53 16.81 -3.91
N SER A 153 -9.09 15.60 -4.05
CA SER A 153 -10.43 15.27 -3.53
C SER A 153 -10.50 15.29 -2.00
N TYR A 154 -9.44 14.83 -1.32
CA TYR A 154 -9.33 14.90 0.14
C TYR A 154 -8.77 16.24 0.65
N LYS A 155 -8.55 17.21 -0.24
CA LYS A 155 -8.00 18.55 0.09
C LYS A 155 -6.69 18.48 0.87
N LEU A 156 -5.85 17.49 0.56
CA LEU A 156 -4.54 17.32 1.19
C LEU A 156 -3.54 18.34 0.66
N LEU A 157 -3.63 18.64 -0.64
CA LEU A 157 -2.90 19.73 -1.29
C LEU A 157 -3.78 20.38 -2.35
N GLY A 158 -3.59 21.68 -2.58
CA GLY A 158 -4.19 22.38 -3.70
C GLY A 158 -3.53 22.01 -5.03
N ASN A 159 -4.23 22.23 -6.15
CA ASN A 159 -3.73 21.90 -7.49
C ASN A 159 -2.35 22.52 -7.80
N GLY A 160 -2.12 23.77 -7.38
CA GLY A 160 -0.85 24.47 -7.63
C GLY A 160 0.32 23.87 -6.82
N GLU A 161 0.10 23.55 -5.55
CA GLU A 161 1.12 22.93 -4.70
C GLU A 161 1.44 21.50 -5.15
N LEU A 162 0.41 20.72 -5.49
CA LEU A 162 0.57 19.37 -6.04
C LEU A 162 1.39 19.39 -7.34
N ALA A 163 1.06 20.29 -8.28
CA ALA A 163 1.82 20.43 -9.52
C ALA A 163 3.28 20.85 -9.25
N ALA A 164 3.52 21.77 -8.32
CA ALA A 164 4.86 22.16 -7.94
C ALA A 164 5.68 21.00 -7.33
N MET A 165 5.05 20.13 -6.52
CA MET A 165 5.68 18.94 -5.97
C MET A 165 6.06 17.94 -7.07
N ARG A 166 5.16 17.68 -8.02
CA ARG A 166 5.42 16.80 -9.17
C ARG A 166 6.53 17.34 -10.07
N GLN A 167 6.54 18.65 -10.34
CA GLN A 167 7.61 19.32 -11.09
C GLN A 167 8.97 19.23 -10.38
N ALA A 168 8.97 19.20 -9.04
CA ALA A 168 10.17 18.96 -8.24
C ALA A 168 10.59 17.47 -8.19
N GLY A 169 9.92 16.60 -8.96
CA GLY A 169 10.24 15.18 -9.09
C GLY A 169 9.74 14.31 -7.95
N ALA A 170 8.81 14.81 -7.12
CA ALA A 170 8.28 14.02 -6.01
C ALA A 170 7.47 12.83 -6.56
N SER A 171 7.89 11.63 -6.18
CA SER A 171 7.11 10.41 -6.41
C SER A 171 5.84 10.40 -5.55
N SER A 172 4.90 9.52 -5.88
CA SER A 172 3.70 9.34 -5.07
C SER A 172 4.01 8.95 -3.61
N GLN A 173 5.08 8.18 -3.38
CA GLN A 173 5.47 7.78 -2.02
C GLN A 173 6.04 8.96 -1.23
N GLU A 174 6.93 9.74 -1.84
CA GLU A 174 7.51 10.95 -1.24
C GLU A 174 6.42 12.00 -0.96
N LEU A 175 5.49 12.18 -1.90
CA LEU A 175 4.35 13.08 -1.73
C LEU A 175 3.50 12.69 -0.50
N ILE A 176 3.13 11.41 -0.38
CA ILE A 176 2.34 10.92 0.76
C ILE A 176 3.09 11.12 2.09
N ILE A 177 4.34 10.68 2.18
CA ILE A 177 5.08 10.78 3.45
C ILE A 177 5.36 12.23 3.83
N ALA A 178 5.71 13.10 2.88
CA ALA A 178 5.94 14.51 3.13
C ALA A 178 4.67 15.20 3.64
N THR A 179 3.50 14.86 3.09
CA THR A 179 2.21 15.38 3.58
C THR A 179 1.88 14.90 4.99
N VAL A 180 2.18 13.65 5.34
CA VAL A 180 2.00 13.14 6.71
C VAL A 180 2.91 13.88 7.69
N ILE A 181 4.18 14.08 7.33
CA ILE A 181 5.14 14.81 8.17
C ILE A 181 4.71 16.27 8.31
N ALA A 182 4.28 16.92 7.23
CA ALA A 182 3.78 18.29 7.22
C ALA A 182 2.59 18.46 8.16
N ALA A 183 1.62 17.56 8.11
CA ALA A 183 0.47 17.58 9.01
C ALA A 183 0.88 17.46 10.49
N ARG A 184 1.91 16.65 10.78
CA ARG A 184 2.39 16.44 12.15
C ARG A 184 3.25 17.58 12.68
N THR A 185 4.07 18.18 11.83
CA THR A 185 5.06 19.21 12.19
C THR A 185 4.56 20.64 11.96
N ARG A 186 3.43 20.80 11.24
CA ARG A 186 2.87 22.07 10.78
C ARG A 186 3.83 22.86 9.87
N GLN A 187 4.72 22.16 9.17
CA GLN A 187 5.59 22.75 8.16
C GLN A 187 4.98 22.59 6.76
N PRO A 188 5.29 23.48 5.80
CA PRO A 188 4.87 23.31 4.41
C PRO A 188 5.44 22.03 3.79
N VAL A 189 4.62 21.29 3.01
CA VAL A 189 5.03 20.02 2.37
C VAL A 189 6.26 20.22 1.49
N ARG A 190 6.29 21.31 0.73
CA ARG A 190 7.41 21.64 -0.17
C ARG A 190 8.72 21.86 0.59
N GLN A 191 8.66 22.49 1.77
CA GLN A 191 9.83 22.71 2.59
C GLN A 191 10.44 21.36 3.01
N ILE A 192 9.63 20.47 3.60
CA ILE A 192 10.05 19.13 4.01
C ILE A 192 10.69 18.35 2.86
N TYR A 193 10.04 18.33 1.70
CA TYR A 193 10.56 17.60 0.54
C TYR A 193 11.90 18.18 0.04
N SER A 194 12.01 19.51 -0.07
CA SER A 194 13.23 20.16 -0.55
C SER A 194 14.42 19.96 0.40
N GLU A 195 14.20 19.96 1.71
CA GLU A 195 15.25 19.76 2.71
C GLU A 195 15.87 18.36 2.61
N VAL A 196 15.07 17.33 2.31
CA VAL A 196 15.56 15.96 2.11
C VAL A 196 16.26 15.84 0.75
N LYS A 197 15.64 16.36 -0.31
CA LYS A 197 16.16 16.24 -1.67
C LYS A 197 17.53 16.91 -1.85
N ASN A 198 17.75 18.05 -1.20
CA ASN A 198 19.01 18.79 -1.28
C ASN A 198 20.15 18.16 -0.46
N ARG A 199 19.86 17.15 0.38
CA ARG A 199 20.87 16.43 1.19
C ARG A 199 21.25 15.08 0.59
N SER A 200 20.57 14.66 -0.47
CA SER A 200 20.75 13.38 -1.18
C SER A 200 21.64 13.57 -2.40
#